data_AF-A0A5C8C8A7-F1
#
_entry.id   AF-A0A5C8C8A7-F1
#
_cell.length_a   1.000
_cell.length_b   1.000
_cell.length_c   1.000
_cell.angle_alpha   90.00
_cell.angle_beta   90.00
_cell.angle_gamma   90.00
#
_symmetry.space_group_name_H-M   'P 1'
#
loop_
_entity.id
_entity.type
_entity.pdbx_description
1 polymer ?
#
loop_
_entity_poly.entity_id
_entity_poly.type
_entity_poly.pdbx_seq_one_letter_code
_entity_poly.pdbx_strand_id
1 'polypeptide(L)'
;QDIQQQFDAIVSNPPFHQGVQTHYQASENLCHFAKQHLQPQGELWIVANRFLNYPLLIEQSFGQCQTILDSHGFKVLYAKNTI
;
A
#
# COMPACT_ATOMS: atom_id res chain seq x y z
N GLN A 1 -3.63 -16.62 10.19
CA GLN A 1 -5.07 -16.57 10.54
C GLN A 1 -5.71 -15.76 9.43
N ASP A 2 -6.63 -16.33 8.66
CA ASP A 2 -7.27 -15.61 7.56
C ASP A 2 -8.18 -14.52 8.12
N ILE A 3 -8.04 -13.31 7.58
CA ILE A 3 -8.87 -12.16 7.97
C ILE A 3 -10.09 -12.19 7.04
N GLN A 4 -11.26 -12.57 7.56
CA GLN A 4 -12.48 -12.61 6.72
C GLN A 4 -13.21 -11.26 6.67
N GLN A 5 -12.74 -10.29 7.43
CA GLN A 5 -13.37 -8.98 7.56
C GLN A 5 -12.87 -8.04 6.48
N GLN A 6 -13.80 -7.24 5.97
CA GLN A 6 -13.49 -6.11 5.12
C GLN A 6 -13.51 -4.82 5.94
N PHE A 7 -12.61 -3.90 5.61
CA PHE A 7 -12.36 -2.66 6.32
C PHE A 7 -12.70 -1.45 5.46
N ASP A 8 -13.10 -0.35 6.10
CA ASP A 8 -13.28 0.94 5.42
C ASP A 8 -11.93 1.60 5.10
N ALA A 9 -10.90 1.32 5.89
CA ALA A 9 -9.55 1.83 5.64
C ALA A 9 -8.48 0.85 6.15
N ILE A 10 -7.37 0.80 5.42
CA ILE A 10 -6.12 0.13 5.81
C ILE A 10 -5.01 1.18 5.79
N VAL A 11 -4.34 1.33 6.92
CA VAL A 11 -3.21 2.27 7.09
C VAL A 11 -1.98 1.47 7.45
N SER A 12 -0.86 1.70 6.75
CA SER A 12 0.38 0.97 7.00
C SER A 12 1.64 1.82 6.88
N ASN A 13 2.64 1.49 7.70
CA ASN A 13 4.02 1.93 7.55
C ASN A 13 4.91 0.68 7.48
N PRO A 14 5.04 0.06 6.29
CA PRO A 14 5.71 -1.23 6.16
C PRO A 14 7.20 -1.16 6.56
N PRO A 15 7.76 -2.23 7.17
CA PRO A 15 9.15 -2.23 7.61
C PRO A 15 10.14 -2.11 6.43
N PHE A 16 11.32 -1.55 6.69
CA PHE A 16 12.41 -1.47 5.71
C PHE A 16 13.75 -1.92 6.31
N HIS A 17 14.43 -2.86 5.63
CA HIS A 17 15.78 -3.35 5.92
C HIS A 17 16.55 -3.55 4.60
N GLN A 18 17.87 -3.83 4.67
CA GLN A 18 18.77 -3.82 3.50
C GLN A 18 18.62 -5.02 2.53
N GLY A 19 17.76 -6.00 2.80
CA GLY A 19 17.57 -7.19 1.96
C GLY A 19 16.58 -6.97 0.80
N VAL A 20 17.03 -6.38 -0.31
CA VAL A 20 16.19 -5.88 -1.43
C VAL A 20 15.03 -6.83 -1.85
N GLN A 21 15.28 -8.13 -2.05
CA GLN A 21 14.27 -9.05 -2.57
C GLN A 21 13.07 -9.29 -1.64
N THR A 22 13.31 -9.44 -0.33
CA THR A 22 12.24 -9.72 0.65
C THR A 22 11.26 -8.54 0.78
N HIS A 23 11.73 -7.32 0.52
CA HIS A 23 10.91 -6.11 0.66
C HIS A 23 9.93 -5.92 -0.49
N TYR A 24 10.32 -6.29 -1.72
CA TYR A 24 9.40 -6.23 -2.87
C TYR A 24 8.22 -7.16 -2.65
N GLN A 25 8.48 -8.41 -2.23
CA GLN A 25 7.42 -9.37 -1.94
C GLN A 25 6.51 -8.90 -0.81
N ALA A 26 7.05 -8.30 0.26
CA ALA A 26 6.22 -7.75 1.34
C ALA A 26 5.35 -6.57 0.87
N SER A 27 5.90 -5.69 0.04
CA SER A 27 5.19 -4.51 -0.48
C SER A 27 4.09 -4.90 -1.48
N GLU A 28 4.38 -5.87 -2.36
CA GLU A 28 3.43 -6.47 -3.30
C GLU A 28 2.28 -7.15 -2.56
N ASN A 29 2.62 -8.03 -1.61
CA ASN A 29 1.65 -8.74 -0.80
C ASN A 29 0.75 -7.75 -0.05
N LEU A 30 1.31 -6.70 0.53
CA LEU A 30 0.53 -5.68 1.23
C LEU A 30 -0.50 -5.02 0.32
N CYS A 31 -0.11 -4.59 -0.88
CA CYS A 31 -1.04 -3.96 -1.83
C CYS A 31 -2.14 -4.94 -2.27
N HIS A 32 -1.77 -6.19 -2.56
CA HIS A 32 -2.70 -7.24 -2.96
C HIS A 32 -3.71 -7.58 -1.84
N PHE A 33 -3.22 -7.84 -0.64
CA PHE A 33 -4.07 -8.16 0.50
C PHE A 33 -4.95 -6.97 0.89
N ALA A 34 -4.43 -5.74 0.82
CA ALA A 34 -5.23 -4.55 1.08
C ALA A 34 -6.43 -4.45 0.12
N LYS A 35 -6.22 -4.69 -1.18
CA LYS A 35 -7.31 -4.70 -2.17
C LYS A 35 -8.39 -5.73 -1.86
N GLN A 36 -8.00 -6.92 -1.38
CA GLN A 36 -8.93 -8.00 -1.03
C GLN A 36 -9.75 -7.74 0.24
N HIS A 37 -9.19 -7.00 1.20
CA HIS A 37 -9.78 -6.77 2.51
C HIS A 37 -10.37 -5.37 2.67
N LEU A 38 -10.40 -4.55 1.64
CA LEU A 38 -11.13 -3.28 1.66
C LEU A 38 -12.56 -3.47 1.17
N GLN A 39 -13.50 -2.80 1.82
CA GLN A 39 -14.85 -2.59 1.28
C GLN A 39 -14.78 -1.83 -0.05
N PRO A 40 -15.80 -1.91 -0.92
CA PRO A 40 -15.95 -0.94 -2.01
C PRO A 40 -15.88 0.48 -1.46
N GLN A 41 -15.15 1.36 -2.15
CA GLN A 41 -14.82 2.72 -1.72
C GLN A 41 -13.90 2.83 -0.49
N GLY A 42 -13.44 1.72 0.07
CA GLY A 42 -12.47 1.72 1.16
C GLY A 42 -11.10 2.26 0.74
N GLU A 43 -10.29 2.65 1.72
CA GLU A 43 -9.08 3.45 1.49
C GLU A 43 -7.81 2.74 1.90
N LEU A 44 -6.76 2.87 1.08
CA LEU A 44 -5.40 2.46 1.42
C LEU A 44 -4.55 3.70 1.66
N TRP A 45 -3.88 3.73 2.82
CA TRP A 45 -2.91 4.76 3.19
C TRP A 45 -1.57 4.11 3.53
N ILE A 46 -0.50 4.52 2.85
CA ILE A 46 0.85 3.98 3.07
C ILE A 46 1.83 5.11 3.33
N VAL A 47 2.63 4.98 4.38
CA VAL A 47 3.87 5.74 4.55
C VAL A 47 5.04 4.82 4.22
N ALA A 48 5.93 5.24 3.33
CA ALA A 48 7.08 4.44 2.92
C ALA A 48 8.29 5.30 2.58
N ASN A 49 9.49 4.70 2.61
CA ASN A 49 10.70 5.36 2.12
C ASN A 49 10.58 5.68 0.63
N ARG A 50 11.09 6.86 0.24
CA ARG A 50 10.92 7.41 -1.13
C ARG A 50 11.49 6.53 -2.25
N PHE A 51 12.48 5.69 -1.93
CA PHE A 51 13.16 4.83 -2.90
C PHE A 51 12.39 3.53 -3.18
N LEU A 52 11.39 3.19 -2.36
CA LEU A 52 10.55 2.03 -2.57
C LEU A 52 9.51 2.33 -3.64
N ASN A 53 9.32 1.39 -4.57
CA ASN A 53 8.45 1.57 -5.73
C ASN A 53 6.95 1.32 -5.43
N TYR A 54 6.46 1.81 -4.29
CA TYR A 54 5.05 1.66 -3.91
C TYR A 54 4.06 2.25 -4.91
N PRO A 55 4.30 3.41 -5.57
CA PRO A 55 3.33 3.95 -6.52
C PRO A 55 2.93 2.94 -7.60
N LEU A 56 3.91 2.24 -8.19
CA LEU A 56 3.65 1.21 -9.20
C LEU A 56 2.85 0.02 -8.63
N LEU A 57 3.22 -0.45 -7.44
CA LEU A 57 2.57 -1.61 -6.80
C LEU A 57 1.11 -1.31 -6.43
N ILE A 58 0.87 -0.10 -5.94
CA ILE A 58 -0.48 0.38 -5.61
C ILE A 58 -1.28 0.54 -6.90
N GLU A 59 -0.73 1.17 -7.94
CA GLU A 59 -1.41 1.29 -9.25
C GLU A 59 -1.75 -0.08 -9.86
N GLN A 60 -0.88 -1.07 -9.75
CA GLN A 60 -1.16 -2.43 -10.22
C GLN A 60 -2.34 -3.09 -9.49
N SER A 61 -2.57 -2.74 -8.23
CA SER A 61 -3.63 -3.34 -7.40
C SER A 61 -4.93 -2.52 -7.39
N PHE A 62 -4.83 -1.20 -7.44
CA PHE A 62 -5.94 -0.25 -7.27
C PHE A 62 -6.27 0.55 -8.53
N GLY A 63 -5.45 0.46 -9.58
CA GLY A 63 -5.59 1.23 -10.83
C GLY A 63 -5.08 2.68 -10.73
N GLN A 64 -5.12 3.27 -9.54
CA GLN A 64 -4.61 4.62 -9.27
C GLN A 64 -3.88 4.69 -7.94
N CYS A 65 -2.81 5.48 -7.89
CA CYS A 65 -2.11 5.86 -6.67
C CYS A 65 -1.93 7.38 -6.65
N GLN A 66 -2.24 8.01 -5.52
CA GLN A 66 -1.98 9.43 -5.28
C GLN A 66 -0.82 9.58 -4.31
N THR A 67 0.13 10.45 -4.63
CA THR A 67 1.15 10.89 -3.66
C THR A 67 0.62 12.12 -2.93
N ILE A 68 0.27 11.95 -1.66
CA ILE A 68 -0.27 13.01 -0.81
C ILE A 68 0.85 13.90 -0.26
N LEU A 69 2.00 13.29 0.05
CA LEU A 69 3.20 13.98 0.51
C LEU A 69 4.45 13.26 0.00
N ASP A 70 5.46 14.03 -0.42
CA ASP A 70 6.83 13.56 -0.67
C ASP A 70 7.78 14.51 0.06
N SER A 71 8.27 14.10 1.23
CA SER A 71 9.13 14.95 2.06
C SER A 71 9.99 14.13 3.02
N HIS A 72 11.13 14.70 3.43
CA HIS A 72 12.05 14.13 4.43
C HIS A 72 12.44 12.66 4.22
N GLY A 73 12.50 12.20 2.96
CA GLY A 73 12.85 10.82 2.64
C GLY A 73 11.68 9.83 2.60
N PHE A 74 10.45 10.30 2.86
CA PHE A 74 9.25 9.48 2.90
C PHE A 74 8.20 9.97 1.88
N LYS A 75 7.33 9.04 1.46
CA LYS A 75 6.11 9.33 0.72
C LYS A 75 4.90 8.89 1.55
N VAL A 76 3.86 9.72 1.54
CA VAL A 76 2.50 9.35 1.96
C VAL A 76 1.71 9.09 0.69
N LEU A 77 1.21 7.86 0.55
CA LEU A 77 0.53 7.36 -0.63
C LEU A 77 -0.91 7.00 -0.27
N TYR A 78 -1.83 7.28 -1.19
CA TYR A 78 -3.25 7.02 -1.05
C TYR A 78 -3.78 6.27 -2.28
N ALA A 79 -4.68 5.33 -2.05
CA ALA A 79 -5.50 4.74 -3.10
C ALA A 79 -6.90 4.43 -2.60
N LYS A 80 -7.85 4.40 -3.52
CA LYS A 80 -9.24 4.08 -3.23
C LYS A 80 -9.65 2.76 -3.88
N ASN A 81 -10.33 1.92 -3.13
CA ASN A 81 -10.84 0.64 -3.61
C ASN A 81 -12.08 0.86 -4.49
N THR A 82 -11.89 1.23 -5.74
CA THR A 82 -12.97 1.30 -6.72
C THR A 82 -13.35 -0.10 -7.21
N ILE A 83 -14.64 -0.26 -7.51
CA ILE A 83 -15.23 -1.48 -8.10
C ILE A 83 -14.71 -1.64 -9.53
#